data_AF-I3SFW9-F1
#
_entry.id   AF-I3SFW9-F1
#
_cell.length_a   1.000
_cell.length_b   1.000
_cell.length_c   1.000
_cell.angle_alpha   90.00
_cell.angle_beta   90.00
_cell.angle_gamma   90.00
#
_symmetry.space_group_name_H-M   'P 1'
#
loop_
_entity.id
_entity.type
_entity.pdbx_description
1 polymer ?
#
loop_
_entity_poly.entity_id
_entity_poly.type
_entity_poly.pdbx_seq_one_letter_code
_entity_poly.pdbx_strand_id
1 'polypeptide(L)'
;MKLMLQSTDDLPLNFGFTEKGNSAKPDELHEIIRAGAMGLKLHEDWGSTPAAIDCCLTVAEQYGIQVNIHTDTLNESGFVEDTIAAFKGRTIHTYHSEGAGGGHAPDIIKVCGVKNVLPSSTNPTRPYTSNTIDEHLDMLMVCHHLDKDIPEDIAFAESRIRAETIAAEDILHDMGAISIISSDSQAMGRIGEVISRHGKLPQDEVTKRTTAAR
;
A
#
# COMPACT_ATOMS: atom_id res chain seq x y z
N MET A 1 5.12 -13.71 16.33
CA MET A 1 4.55 -12.92 17.45
C MET A 1 5.37 -12.84 18.75
N LYS A 2 5.35 -13.83 19.69
CA LYS A 2 5.91 -13.69 21.07
C LYS A 2 7.29 -13.02 21.15
N LEU A 3 8.24 -13.46 20.34
CA LEU A 3 9.60 -12.93 20.36
C LEU A 3 9.66 -11.44 19.98
N MET A 4 8.82 -10.99 19.04
CA MET A 4 8.78 -9.58 18.64
C MET A 4 8.23 -8.69 19.76
N LEU A 5 7.16 -9.12 20.43
CA LEU A 5 6.62 -8.42 21.60
C LEU A 5 7.67 -8.24 22.70
N GLN A 6 8.41 -9.31 23.00
CA GLN A 6 9.48 -9.26 24.00
C GLN A 6 10.68 -8.41 23.55
N SER A 7 11.03 -8.47 22.26
CA SER A 7 12.17 -7.73 21.71
C SER A 7 11.96 -6.22 21.73
N THR A 8 10.73 -5.74 21.76
CA THR A 8 10.40 -4.31 21.72
C THR A 8 9.97 -3.73 23.07
N ASP A 9 10.01 -4.51 24.16
CA ASP A 9 9.49 -4.13 25.48
C ASP A 9 10.24 -2.92 26.09
N ASP A 10 11.55 -2.81 25.79
CA ASP A 10 12.41 -1.74 26.30
C ASP A 10 12.56 -0.55 25.32
N LEU A 11 11.91 -0.60 24.15
CA LEU A 11 12.01 0.46 23.17
C LEU A 11 11.05 1.61 23.52
N PRO A 12 11.49 2.88 23.45
CA PRO A 12 10.68 4.04 23.85
C PRO A 12 9.66 4.45 22.77
N LEU A 13 8.96 3.48 22.17
CA LEU A 13 7.91 3.68 21.16
C LEU A 13 6.74 2.72 21.43
N ASN A 14 5.56 3.07 20.92
CA ASN A 14 4.42 2.15 20.92
C ASN A 14 4.55 1.18 19.74
N PHE A 15 4.31 -0.11 19.99
CA PHE A 15 4.35 -1.15 18.96
C PHE A 15 3.00 -1.85 18.80
N GLY A 16 2.64 -2.10 17.54
CA GLY A 16 1.56 -2.98 17.14
C GLY A 16 2.06 -3.86 16.00
N PHE A 17 1.87 -5.17 16.11
CA PHE A 17 2.33 -6.12 15.10
C PHE A 17 1.16 -6.66 14.29
N THR A 18 1.26 -6.55 12.97
CA THR A 18 0.39 -7.26 12.04
C THR A 18 1.06 -8.55 11.59
N GLU A 19 0.28 -9.60 11.39
CA GLU A 19 0.79 -10.88 10.94
C GLU A 19 0.18 -11.29 9.59
N LYS A 20 0.65 -12.40 9.02
CA LYS A 20 0.23 -12.87 7.70
C LYS A 20 -1.28 -13.13 7.67
N GLY A 21 -1.97 -12.46 6.75
CA GLY A 21 -3.40 -12.67 6.46
C GLY A 21 -3.68 -13.61 5.29
N ASN A 22 -2.66 -13.95 4.49
CA ASN A 22 -2.80 -14.78 3.30
C ASN A 22 -3.02 -16.25 3.66
N SER A 23 -4.28 -16.65 3.82
CA SER A 23 -4.71 -18.04 3.94
C SER A 23 -6.15 -18.18 3.44
N ALA A 24 -6.47 -19.26 2.76
CA ALA A 24 -7.85 -19.63 2.43
C ALA A 24 -8.54 -20.45 3.54
N LYS A 25 -7.84 -20.69 4.66
CA LYS A 25 -8.37 -21.36 5.86
C LYS A 25 -8.21 -20.46 7.09
N PRO A 26 -9.23 -20.38 7.97
CA PRO A 26 -9.24 -19.40 9.05
C PRO A 26 -8.40 -19.82 10.27
N ASP A 27 -8.06 -21.11 10.42
CA ASP A 27 -7.49 -21.66 11.66
C ASP A 27 -6.22 -20.94 12.10
N GLU A 28 -5.24 -20.81 11.20
CA GLU A 28 -3.96 -20.15 11.49
C GLU A 28 -4.11 -18.63 11.73
N LEU A 29 -5.10 -18.00 11.08
CA LEU A 29 -5.40 -16.59 11.30
C LEU A 29 -5.93 -16.36 12.73
N HIS A 30 -6.79 -17.25 13.22
CA HIS A 30 -7.24 -17.20 14.62
C HIS A 30 -6.09 -17.41 15.60
N GLU A 31 -5.18 -18.33 15.32
CA GLU A 31 -4.03 -18.59 16.17
C GLU A 31 -3.11 -17.38 16.30
N ILE A 32 -2.81 -16.70 15.19
CA ILE A 32 -1.86 -15.59 15.22
C ILE A 32 -2.44 -14.33 15.86
N ILE A 33 -3.76 -14.12 15.75
CA ILE A 33 -4.46 -13.06 16.48
C ILE A 33 -4.41 -13.34 17.98
N ARG A 34 -4.73 -14.57 18.42
CA ARG A 34 -4.63 -14.97 19.84
C ARG A 34 -3.20 -14.86 20.37
N ALA A 35 -2.19 -14.99 19.50
CA ALA A 35 -0.80 -14.82 19.89
C ALA A 35 -0.39 -13.36 20.14
N GLY A 36 -1.21 -12.37 19.73
CA GLY A 36 -1.00 -10.95 20.00
C GLY A 36 -1.01 -10.04 18.76
N ALA A 37 -1.36 -10.53 17.57
CA ALA A 37 -1.48 -9.67 16.39
C ALA A 37 -2.65 -8.68 16.54
N MET A 38 -2.40 -7.40 16.26
CA MET A 38 -3.41 -6.33 16.30
C MET A 38 -4.10 -6.08 14.94
N GLY A 39 -3.65 -6.79 13.91
CA GLY A 39 -4.19 -6.74 12.55
C GLY A 39 -3.54 -7.81 11.68
N LEU A 40 -4.01 -7.93 10.43
CA LEU A 40 -3.47 -8.85 9.45
C LEU A 40 -3.02 -8.10 8.18
N LYS A 41 -1.96 -8.57 7.53
CA LYS A 41 -1.48 -8.07 6.24
C LYS A 41 -1.69 -9.13 5.15
N LEU A 42 -2.45 -8.77 4.13
CA LEU A 42 -2.50 -9.47 2.85
C LEU A 42 -1.43 -8.90 1.93
N HIS A 43 -0.55 -9.74 1.39
CA HIS A 43 0.51 -9.35 0.46
C HIS A 43 0.56 -10.26 -0.76
N GLU A 44 0.79 -9.70 -1.95
CA GLU A 44 0.77 -10.47 -3.20
C GLU A 44 1.85 -11.56 -3.24
N ASP A 45 3.03 -11.32 -2.66
CA ASP A 45 4.12 -12.28 -2.48
C ASP A 45 3.70 -13.56 -1.72
N TRP A 46 2.62 -13.50 -0.94
CA TRP A 46 1.99 -14.63 -0.27
C TRP A 46 0.65 -15.06 -0.90
N GLY A 47 0.27 -14.45 -2.02
CA GLY A 47 -0.97 -14.65 -2.77
C GLY A 47 -2.14 -13.82 -2.24
N SER A 48 -2.36 -12.62 -2.77
CA SER A 48 -3.49 -11.73 -2.44
C SER A 48 -4.76 -12.08 -3.23
N THR A 49 -5.12 -13.36 -3.26
CA THR A 49 -6.26 -13.87 -4.03
C THR A 49 -7.60 -13.53 -3.38
N PRO A 50 -8.73 -13.51 -4.14
CA PRO A 50 -10.07 -13.30 -3.59
C PRO A 50 -10.43 -14.23 -2.43
N ALA A 51 -10.00 -15.49 -2.46
CA ALA A 51 -10.26 -16.45 -1.39
C ALA A 51 -9.51 -16.10 -0.09
N ALA A 52 -8.25 -15.67 -0.19
CA ALA A 52 -7.47 -15.21 0.95
C ALA A 52 -8.03 -13.89 1.52
N ILE A 53 -8.41 -12.95 0.66
CA ILE A 53 -9.06 -11.70 1.04
C ILE A 53 -10.35 -11.96 1.83
N ASP A 54 -11.22 -12.83 1.30
CA ASP A 54 -12.50 -13.12 1.94
C ASP A 54 -12.33 -13.80 3.29
N CYS A 55 -11.42 -14.78 3.38
CA CYS A 55 -11.12 -15.48 4.63
C CYS A 55 -10.55 -14.51 5.68
N CYS A 56 -9.56 -13.70 5.31
CA CYS A 56 -8.92 -12.75 6.20
C CYS A 56 -9.90 -11.71 6.75
N LEU A 57 -10.74 -11.12 5.90
CA LEU A 57 -11.74 -10.14 6.32
C LEU A 57 -12.83 -10.78 7.22
N THR A 58 -13.24 -12.01 6.91
CA THR A 58 -14.21 -12.75 7.74
C THR A 58 -13.67 -12.99 9.15
N VAL A 59 -12.39 -13.37 9.26
CA VAL A 59 -11.74 -13.56 10.56
C VAL A 59 -11.56 -12.21 11.28
N ALA A 60 -11.18 -11.15 10.57
CA ALA A 60 -10.96 -9.84 11.16
C ALA A 60 -12.22 -9.25 11.82
N GLU A 61 -13.40 -9.41 11.21
CA GLU A 61 -14.67 -8.99 11.79
C GLU A 61 -15.00 -9.70 13.11
N GLN A 62 -14.63 -10.97 13.26
CA GLN A 62 -14.87 -11.73 14.49
C GLN A 62 -14.06 -11.22 15.68
N TYR A 63 -12.89 -10.63 15.43
CA TYR A 63 -11.96 -10.15 16.46
C TYR A 63 -11.94 -8.63 16.59
N GLY A 64 -12.58 -7.89 15.68
CA GLY A 64 -12.59 -6.42 15.67
C GLY A 64 -11.21 -5.81 15.36
N ILE A 65 -10.43 -6.46 14.48
CA ILE A 65 -9.09 -6.01 14.09
C ILE A 65 -9.06 -5.47 12.65
N GLN A 66 -8.01 -4.70 12.32
CA GLN A 66 -7.83 -4.15 10.97
C GLN A 66 -7.18 -5.16 10.01
N VAL A 67 -7.54 -5.08 8.73
CA VAL A 67 -6.81 -5.75 7.63
C VAL A 67 -6.15 -4.71 6.75
N ASN A 68 -4.87 -4.93 6.46
CA ASN A 68 -4.05 -4.15 5.56
C ASN A 68 -3.80 -4.97 4.29
N ILE A 69 -3.79 -4.35 3.11
CA ILE A 69 -3.60 -5.07 1.85
C ILE A 69 -2.61 -4.39 0.91
N HIS A 70 -1.76 -5.23 0.32
CA HIS A 70 -1.03 -5.03 -0.93
C HIS A 70 -1.65 -6.00 -1.95
N THR A 71 -2.31 -5.44 -2.97
CA THR A 71 -3.13 -6.22 -3.91
C THR A 71 -2.29 -6.87 -5.02
N ASP A 72 -2.91 -7.72 -5.83
CA ASP A 72 -2.28 -8.52 -6.89
C ASP A 72 -1.84 -7.63 -8.05
N THR A 73 -0.56 -7.26 -8.13
CA THR A 73 -0.05 -6.36 -9.19
C THR A 73 -0.18 -6.99 -10.55
N LEU A 74 0.01 -8.31 -10.63
CA LEU A 74 0.01 -9.09 -11.86
C LEU A 74 -1.39 -9.26 -12.46
N ASN A 75 -2.44 -8.94 -11.70
CA ASN A 75 -3.82 -9.28 -12.04
C ASN A 75 -3.98 -10.79 -12.29
N GLU A 76 -3.21 -11.64 -11.60
CA GLU A 76 -3.21 -13.09 -11.80
C GLU A 76 -4.56 -13.70 -11.45
N SER A 77 -5.15 -13.24 -10.34
CA SER A 77 -6.39 -13.76 -9.77
C SER A 77 -7.64 -12.94 -10.12
N GLY A 78 -7.48 -11.87 -10.90
CA GLY A 78 -8.51 -10.92 -11.30
C GLY A 78 -7.98 -9.50 -11.39
N PHE A 79 -8.81 -8.57 -11.86
CA PHE A 79 -8.50 -7.13 -11.88
C PHE A 79 -8.93 -6.44 -10.58
N VAL A 80 -8.68 -5.13 -10.46
CA VAL A 80 -8.98 -4.37 -9.23
C VAL A 80 -10.45 -4.47 -8.82
N GLU A 81 -11.37 -4.59 -9.77
CA GLU A 81 -12.81 -4.75 -9.57
C GLU A 81 -13.15 -6.08 -8.88
N ASP A 82 -12.44 -7.15 -9.22
CA ASP A 82 -12.62 -8.47 -8.60
C ASP A 82 -12.13 -8.46 -7.15
N THR A 83 -11.00 -7.80 -6.89
CA THR A 83 -10.48 -7.56 -5.53
C THR A 83 -11.42 -6.69 -4.70
N ILE A 84 -11.96 -5.60 -5.28
CA ILE A 84 -12.96 -4.75 -4.61
C ILE A 84 -14.23 -5.56 -4.29
N ALA A 85 -14.67 -6.42 -5.22
CA ALA A 85 -15.80 -7.32 -4.99
C ALA A 85 -15.52 -8.31 -3.85
N ALA A 86 -14.28 -8.84 -3.75
CA ALA A 86 -13.86 -9.72 -2.66
C ALA A 86 -13.87 -9.03 -1.28
N PHE A 87 -13.72 -7.69 -1.22
CA PHE A 87 -13.89 -6.95 0.03
C PHE A 87 -15.32 -7.06 0.59
N LYS A 88 -16.33 -7.23 -0.28
CA LYS A 88 -17.76 -7.32 0.09
C LYS A 88 -18.23 -6.13 0.95
N GLY A 89 -17.66 -4.94 0.70
CA GLY A 89 -17.98 -3.73 1.46
C GLY A 89 -17.44 -3.68 2.89
N ARG A 90 -16.61 -4.65 3.32
CA ARG A 90 -15.99 -4.68 4.65
C ARG A 90 -14.80 -3.72 4.73
N THR A 91 -14.55 -3.17 5.92
CA THR A 91 -13.47 -2.20 6.14
C THR A 91 -12.10 -2.81 5.83
N ILE A 92 -11.29 -2.11 5.03
CA ILE A 92 -9.93 -2.54 4.69
C ILE A 92 -9.01 -1.33 4.49
N HIS A 93 -7.74 -1.45 4.87
CA HIS A 93 -6.71 -0.43 4.67
C HIS A 93 -5.85 -0.83 3.47
N THR A 94 -5.90 -0.03 2.39
CA THR A 94 -5.03 -0.22 1.23
C THR A 94 -3.71 0.50 1.44
N TYR A 95 -2.61 -0.26 1.48
CA TYR A 95 -1.27 0.31 1.46
C TYR A 95 -0.96 0.91 0.09
N HIS A 96 -0.04 1.87 0.05
CA HIS A 96 0.51 2.52 -1.17
C HIS A 96 -0.50 2.57 -2.32
N SER A 97 -1.66 3.19 -2.08
CA SER A 97 -2.85 3.11 -2.93
C SER A 97 -2.65 3.72 -4.32
N GLU A 98 -1.61 4.53 -4.51
CA GLU A 98 -1.16 5.00 -5.83
C GLU A 98 -0.66 3.86 -6.74
N GLY A 99 0.01 2.87 -6.16
CA GLY A 99 0.38 1.61 -6.80
C GLY A 99 1.86 1.40 -7.13
N ALA A 100 2.75 2.39 -7.03
CA ALA A 100 4.19 2.18 -7.25
C ALA A 100 4.78 1.21 -6.22
N GLY A 101 4.36 1.33 -4.96
CA GLY A 101 4.68 0.37 -3.88
C GLY A 101 4.09 -1.03 -4.10
N GLY A 102 3.12 -1.16 -5.01
CA GLY A 102 2.50 -2.42 -5.44
C GLY A 102 0.97 -2.39 -5.38
N GLY A 103 0.35 -3.25 -6.19
CA GLY A 103 -1.08 -3.37 -6.38
C GLY A 103 -1.48 -3.39 -7.85
N HIS A 104 -2.72 -3.82 -8.13
CA HIS A 104 -3.27 -3.98 -9.49
C HIS A 104 -2.78 -2.91 -10.47
N ALA A 105 -2.01 -3.34 -11.47
CA ALA A 105 -1.53 -2.47 -12.52
C ALA A 105 -2.59 -2.31 -13.64
N PRO A 106 -2.93 -1.08 -14.09
CA PRO A 106 -2.39 0.21 -13.65
C PRO A 106 -3.27 0.97 -12.64
N ASP A 107 -4.37 0.38 -12.17
CA ASP A 107 -5.54 1.14 -11.71
C ASP A 107 -5.97 0.88 -10.26
N ILE A 108 -5.08 0.33 -9.42
CA ILE A 108 -5.30 0.19 -7.97
C ILE A 108 -5.74 1.51 -7.31
N ILE A 109 -5.31 2.67 -7.81
CA ILE A 109 -5.68 4.00 -7.28
C ILE A 109 -7.19 4.26 -7.24
N LYS A 110 -8.00 3.53 -8.03
CA LYS A 110 -9.48 3.55 -7.98
C LYS A 110 -10.02 3.25 -6.58
N VAL A 111 -9.30 2.51 -5.73
CA VAL A 111 -9.74 2.18 -4.36
C VAL A 111 -9.94 3.40 -3.48
N CYS A 112 -9.33 4.55 -3.80
CA CYS A 112 -9.56 5.81 -3.08
C CYS A 112 -11.01 6.31 -3.20
N GLY A 113 -11.75 5.87 -4.22
CA GLY A 113 -13.18 6.16 -4.41
C GLY A 113 -14.13 5.17 -3.72
N VAL A 114 -13.61 4.15 -3.03
CA VAL A 114 -14.41 3.06 -2.45
C VAL A 114 -14.69 3.33 -0.97
N LYS A 115 -15.96 3.43 -0.61
CA LYS A 115 -16.43 3.91 0.70
C LYS A 115 -15.85 3.17 1.92
N ASN A 116 -15.66 1.85 1.81
CA ASN A 116 -15.15 1.00 2.90
C ASN A 116 -13.62 0.87 2.92
N VAL A 117 -12.91 1.61 2.05
CA VAL A 117 -11.45 1.59 1.99
C VAL A 117 -10.88 2.76 2.77
N LEU A 118 -9.82 2.49 3.53
CA LEU A 118 -8.98 3.48 4.18
C LEU A 118 -7.67 3.59 3.38
N PRO A 119 -7.57 4.51 2.40
CA PRO A 119 -6.40 4.59 1.53
C PRO A 119 -5.23 5.29 2.20
N SER A 120 -4.03 4.76 1.96
CA SER A 120 -2.76 5.35 2.40
C SER A 120 -1.73 5.39 1.28
N SER A 121 -0.80 6.33 1.39
CA SER A 121 0.42 6.38 0.58
C SER A 121 1.64 5.95 1.38
N THR A 122 2.66 5.49 0.67
CA THR A 122 4.02 5.37 1.20
C THR A 122 4.86 6.53 0.68
N ASN A 123 5.97 6.83 1.34
CA ASN A 123 6.56 8.14 1.19
C ASN A 123 7.50 8.38 0.00
N PRO A 124 8.06 7.40 -0.74
CA PRO A 124 8.98 7.73 -1.82
C PRO A 124 8.36 8.49 -3.00
N THR A 125 7.09 8.26 -3.31
CA THR A 125 6.33 8.98 -4.35
C THR A 125 5.87 10.37 -3.91
N ARG A 126 6.17 10.77 -2.67
CA ARG A 126 5.66 11.99 -2.03
C ARG A 126 6.78 13.03 -1.82
N PRO A 127 6.71 14.22 -2.42
CA PRO A 127 5.87 14.58 -3.57
C PRO A 127 6.42 14.03 -4.88
N TYR A 128 5.69 14.27 -5.96
CA TYR A 128 6.22 14.07 -7.30
C TYR A 128 7.32 15.09 -7.62
N THR A 129 8.48 14.62 -8.09
CA THR A 129 9.65 15.44 -8.42
C THR A 129 10.31 14.97 -9.72
N SER A 130 11.27 15.75 -10.23
CA SER A 130 12.00 15.42 -11.46
C SER A 130 12.71 14.08 -11.42
N ASN A 131 13.15 13.63 -10.24
CA ASN A 131 13.92 12.39 -10.09
C ASN A 131 13.04 11.20 -9.66
N THR A 132 11.74 11.41 -9.44
CA THR A 132 10.88 10.38 -8.84
C THR A 132 10.79 9.15 -9.75
N ILE A 133 10.59 9.33 -11.05
CA ILE A 133 10.43 8.20 -11.99
C ILE A 133 11.73 7.41 -12.13
N ASP A 134 12.83 8.11 -12.41
CA ASP A 134 14.15 7.47 -12.59
C ASP A 134 14.57 6.67 -11.34
N GLU A 135 14.38 7.25 -10.15
CA GLU A 135 14.65 6.54 -8.89
C GLU A 135 13.79 5.29 -8.74
N HIS A 136 12.49 5.38 -9.02
CA HIS A 136 11.56 4.28 -8.76
C HIS A 136 11.69 3.15 -9.77
N LEU A 137 11.96 3.46 -11.04
CA LEU A 137 12.23 2.45 -12.06
C LEU A 137 13.47 1.64 -11.68
N ASP A 138 14.60 2.29 -11.39
CA ASP A 138 15.83 1.59 -11.02
C ASP A 138 15.66 0.80 -9.70
N MET A 139 15.00 1.40 -8.70
CA MET A 139 14.67 0.71 -7.45
C MET A 139 13.84 -0.55 -7.68
N LEU A 140 12.82 -0.50 -8.53
CA LEU A 140 11.97 -1.65 -8.81
C LEU A 140 12.74 -2.76 -9.52
N MET A 141 13.56 -2.38 -10.51
CA MET A 141 14.42 -3.30 -11.26
C MET A 141 15.37 -4.05 -10.32
N VAL A 142 16.04 -3.32 -9.41
CA VAL A 142 16.95 -3.93 -8.42
C VAL A 142 16.19 -4.84 -7.45
N CYS A 143 15.08 -4.38 -6.88
CA CYS A 143 14.33 -5.14 -5.86
C CYS A 143 13.77 -6.47 -6.40
N HIS A 144 13.38 -6.52 -7.67
CA HIS A 144 12.80 -7.71 -8.29
C HIS A 144 13.80 -8.48 -9.16
N HIS A 145 15.09 -8.08 -9.15
CA HIS A 145 16.15 -8.68 -9.95
C HIS A 145 15.80 -8.77 -11.44
N LEU A 146 15.17 -7.72 -11.95
CA LEU A 146 14.76 -7.60 -13.35
C LEU A 146 15.95 -7.22 -14.23
N ASP A 147 15.90 -7.63 -15.49
CA ASP A 147 16.92 -7.33 -16.49
C ASP A 147 16.37 -6.34 -17.52
N LYS A 148 17.09 -5.23 -17.70
CA LYS A 148 16.78 -4.20 -18.72
C LYS A 148 16.92 -4.72 -20.15
N ASP A 149 17.58 -5.86 -20.34
CA ASP A 149 17.74 -6.48 -21.66
C ASP A 149 16.58 -7.44 -21.98
N ILE A 150 15.66 -7.68 -21.02
CA ILE A 150 14.44 -8.49 -21.18
C ILE A 150 13.22 -7.56 -21.36
N PRO A 151 12.54 -7.57 -22.53
CA PRO A 151 11.40 -6.69 -22.78
C PRO A 151 10.23 -6.86 -21.81
N GLU A 152 9.96 -8.10 -21.38
CA GLU A 152 8.89 -8.41 -20.42
C GLU A 152 9.16 -7.79 -19.04
N ASP A 153 10.42 -7.75 -18.62
CA ASP A 153 10.85 -7.16 -17.34
C ASP A 153 10.68 -5.63 -17.37
N ILE A 154 11.05 -4.98 -18.48
CA ILE A 154 10.78 -3.55 -18.69
C ILE A 154 9.27 -3.29 -18.68
N ALA A 155 8.49 -4.09 -19.40
CA ALA A 155 7.04 -3.92 -19.47
C ALA A 155 6.39 -4.07 -18.09
N PHE A 156 6.86 -5.01 -17.26
CA PHE A 156 6.43 -5.11 -15.87
C PHE A 156 6.80 -3.86 -15.07
N ALA A 157 8.03 -3.38 -15.18
CA ALA A 157 8.48 -2.19 -14.45
C ALA A 157 7.69 -0.93 -14.82
N GLU A 158 7.48 -0.69 -16.11
CA GLU A 158 6.68 0.43 -16.64
C GLU A 158 5.20 0.30 -16.29
N SER A 159 4.68 -0.93 -16.18
CA SER A 159 3.29 -1.14 -15.74
C SER A 159 3.05 -0.68 -14.31
N ARG A 160 4.08 -0.72 -13.44
CA ARG A 160 4.00 -0.40 -12.01
C ARG A 160 4.42 1.03 -11.68
N ILE A 161 5.49 1.53 -12.29
CA ILE A 161 6.00 2.91 -12.06
C ILE A 161 5.42 3.85 -13.12
N ARG A 162 4.40 4.62 -12.75
CA ARG A 162 3.64 5.47 -13.68
C ARG A 162 3.65 6.92 -13.21
N ALA A 163 4.10 7.83 -14.07
CA ALA A 163 4.14 9.25 -13.74
C ALA A 163 2.75 9.84 -13.51
N GLU A 164 1.75 9.32 -14.21
CA GLU A 164 0.36 9.76 -14.16
C GLU A 164 -0.25 9.52 -12.77
N THR A 165 -0.12 8.30 -12.23
CA THR A 165 -0.67 7.97 -10.92
C THR A 165 0.13 8.59 -9.78
N ILE A 166 1.46 8.66 -9.89
CA ILE A 166 2.32 9.35 -8.91
C ILE A 166 2.00 10.85 -8.83
N ALA A 167 1.75 11.51 -9.97
CA ALA A 167 1.34 12.91 -9.99
C ALA A 167 -0.09 13.12 -9.46
N ALA A 168 -1.04 12.25 -9.82
CA ALA A 168 -2.40 12.26 -9.26
C ALA A 168 -2.39 12.05 -7.74
N GLU A 169 -1.42 11.25 -7.26
CA GLU A 169 -0.84 11.19 -5.91
C GLU A 169 -1.11 12.45 -5.08
N ASP A 170 -0.45 13.53 -5.50
CA ASP A 170 -0.38 14.84 -4.81
C ASP A 170 -1.76 15.48 -4.70
N ILE A 171 -2.53 15.40 -5.79
CA ILE A 171 -3.86 16.00 -5.86
C ILE A 171 -4.85 15.25 -4.96
N LEU A 172 -4.78 13.92 -4.91
CA LEU A 172 -5.68 13.12 -4.08
C LEU A 172 -5.43 13.32 -2.58
N HIS A 173 -4.18 13.55 -2.15
CA HIS A 173 -3.90 13.99 -0.77
C HIS A 173 -4.49 15.37 -0.48
N ASP A 174 -4.30 16.34 -1.39
CA ASP A 174 -4.81 17.71 -1.21
C ASP A 174 -6.36 17.75 -1.15
N MET A 175 -7.02 16.88 -1.92
CA MET A 175 -8.47 16.72 -1.90
C MET A 175 -9.00 15.90 -0.69
N GLY A 176 -8.12 15.30 0.10
CA GLY A 176 -8.49 14.40 1.20
C GLY A 176 -9.04 13.04 0.75
N ALA A 177 -8.78 12.62 -0.50
CA ALA A 177 -9.15 11.32 -1.03
C ALA A 177 -8.17 10.20 -0.63
N ILE A 178 -6.93 10.56 -0.27
CA ILE A 178 -6.01 9.67 0.45
C ILE A 178 -5.83 10.22 1.86
N SER A 179 -6.02 9.37 2.86
CA SER A 179 -6.23 9.82 4.24
C SER A 179 -5.03 9.62 5.16
N ILE A 180 -4.02 8.87 4.72
CA ILE A 180 -2.87 8.43 5.54
C ILE A 180 -1.58 8.50 4.72
N ILE A 181 -0.48 8.93 5.35
CA ILE A 181 0.88 8.75 4.84
C ILE A 181 1.64 7.84 5.78
N SER A 182 2.37 6.88 5.22
CA SER A 182 3.19 5.90 5.93
C SER A 182 4.59 5.84 5.32
N SER A 183 5.51 5.08 5.92
CA SER A 183 6.89 4.96 5.43
C SER A 183 7.04 3.93 4.32
N ASP A 184 6.67 2.68 4.62
CA ASP A 184 7.19 1.44 4.01
C ASP A 184 8.67 1.17 4.31
N SER A 185 9.02 1.26 5.60
CA SER A 185 10.40 1.34 6.05
C SER A 185 11.29 0.23 5.48
N GLN A 186 12.27 0.62 4.66
CA GLN A 186 13.25 -0.24 4.00
C GLN A 186 12.66 -1.24 2.98
N ALA A 187 11.41 -1.09 2.59
CA ALA A 187 10.72 -1.90 1.59
C ALA A 187 10.04 -0.98 0.58
N MET A 188 10.83 -0.19 -0.16
CA MET A 188 10.36 0.96 -0.94
C MET A 188 9.81 2.10 -0.07
N GLY A 189 10.55 2.47 0.98
CA GLY A 189 10.13 3.52 1.89
C GLY A 189 11.15 3.94 2.94
N ARG A 190 11.01 5.17 3.45
CA ARG A 190 12.01 5.83 4.30
C ARG A 190 11.44 6.18 5.68
N ILE A 191 11.79 5.43 6.72
CA ILE A 191 11.17 5.55 8.06
C ILE A 191 11.24 6.97 8.65
N GLY A 192 12.36 7.68 8.47
CA GLY A 192 12.59 9.01 9.03
C GLY A 192 11.95 10.16 8.24
N GLU A 193 11.28 9.89 7.12
CA GLU A 193 10.86 10.94 6.18
C GLU A 193 9.34 11.15 6.10
N VAL A 194 8.53 10.34 6.81
CA VAL A 194 7.05 10.42 6.76
C VAL A 194 6.54 11.84 6.99
N ILE A 195 6.93 12.47 8.10
CA ILE A 195 6.50 13.84 8.44
C ILE A 195 7.05 14.85 7.43
N SER A 196 8.34 14.74 7.08
CA SER A 196 9.01 15.69 6.18
C SER A 196 8.43 15.69 4.76
N ARG A 197 7.77 14.59 4.35
CA ARG A 197 7.17 14.42 3.03
C ARG A 197 5.68 14.76 2.98
N HIS A 198 5.01 14.83 4.14
CA HIS A 198 3.60 15.24 4.21
C HIS A 198 3.38 16.70 3.76
N GLY A 199 4.26 17.63 4.14
CA GLY A 199 4.08 19.06 3.89
C GLY A 199 4.63 19.58 2.55
N LYS A 200 5.14 18.71 1.68
CA LYS A 200 5.83 19.11 0.44
C LYS A 200 4.90 19.06 -0.77
N LEU A 201 3.72 19.68 -0.76
CA LEU A 201 3.12 20.03 -2.06
C LEU A 201 4.08 20.99 -2.77
N PRO A 202 4.31 20.88 -4.09
CA PRO A 202 5.09 21.86 -4.81
C PRO A 202 4.55 23.24 -4.48
N GLN A 203 5.39 24.10 -3.89
CA GLN A 203 5.00 25.44 -3.46
C GLN A 203 4.42 26.27 -4.63
N ASP A 204 4.78 25.88 -5.86
CA ASP A 204 4.27 26.41 -7.11
C ASP A 204 2.80 26.04 -7.39
N GLU A 205 2.28 24.89 -6.95
CA GLU A 205 0.86 24.51 -7.11
C GLU A 205 -0.05 25.28 -6.15
N VAL A 206 0.37 25.44 -4.90
CA VAL A 206 -0.34 26.29 -3.90
C VAL A 206 -0.39 27.74 -4.40
N THR A 207 0.68 28.21 -5.04
CA THR A 207 0.76 29.55 -5.64
C THR A 207 -0.11 29.66 -6.91
N LYS A 208 -0.09 28.66 -7.81
CA LYS A 208 -0.94 28.65 -9.02
C LYS A 208 -2.43 28.60 -8.70
N ARG A 209 -2.85 27.83 -7.68
CA ARG A 209 -4.26 27.74 -7.25
C ARG A 209 -4.76 29.05 -6.61
N THR A 210 -3.93 29.74 -5.83
CA THR A 210 -4.30 31.03 -5.24
C THR A 210 -4.39 32.18 -6.25
N THR A 211 -3.69 32.08 -7.39
CA THR A 211 -3.83 33.03 -8.50
C THR A 211 -4.98 32.72 -9.47
N ALA A 212 -5.38 31.44 -9.62
CA ALA A 212 -6.51 31.07 -10.48
C ALA A 212 -7.89 31.27 -9.82
N ALA A 213 -7.92 31.40 -8.48
CA ALA A 213 -9.11 31.69 -7.69
C ALA A 213 -9.32 33.19 -7.39
N ARG A 214 -8.64 34.10 -8.12
CA ARG A 214 -8.82 35.55 -8.04
C ARG A 214 -9.21 36.14 -9.39
#